data_AF-A0A1V5PVG2-F1
#
_entry.id   AF-A0A1V5PVG2-F1
#
_cell.length_a   1.000
_cell.length_b   1.000
_cell.length_c   1.000
_cell.angle_alpha   90.00
_cell.angle_beta   90.00
_cell.angle_gamma   90.00
#
_symmetry.space_group_name_H-M   'P 1'
#
loop_
_entity.id
_entity.type
_entity.pdbx_description
1 polymer ?
#
loop_
_entity_poly.entity_id
_entity_poly.type
_entity_poly.pdbx_seq_one_letter_code
_entity_poly.pdbx_strand_id
1 'polypeptide(L)'
;MKNSGISFVIIRCGYRGSSTGVLVADSKFQSNVAGARAAGLKVGAYFFTQAVNEVEAVEEASMTLSLIKGMGVGYPVFIDTERTSGGNGRADGLSSEARTAVCKAFCETIRSGGYTAGIYASKDWYNNNLTYSSLSGYKIWLAQYASAPSFSGKHDMWQYTAKGTVPGISGKVDMNLSYLGY
;
A
#
# COMPACT_ATOMS: atom_id res chain seq x y z
N MET A 1 8.73 5.79 18.45
CA MET A 1 8.28 6.31 17.14
C MET A 1 8.53 7.82 16.97
N LYS A 2 7.83 8.74 17.67
CA LYS A 2 7.99 10.19 17.42
C LYS A 2 9.41 10.73 17.65
N ASN A 3 10.11 10.23 18.67
CA ASN A 3 11.50 10.65 18.99
C ASN A 3 12.57 10.03 18.08
N SER A 4 12.17 9.37 16.99
CA SER A 4 13.08 8.67 16.06
C SER A 4 13.11 9.32 14.67
N GLY A 5 12.58 10.54 14.53
CA GLY A 5 12.49 11.24 13.24
C GLY A 5 11.36 10.74 12.32
N ILE A 6 10.48 9.86 12.81
CA ILE A 6 9.34 9.34 12.05
C ILE A 6 8.22 10.38 12.03
N SER A 7 7.79 10.76 10.81
CA SER A 7 6.75 11.78 10.58
C SER A 7 5.43 11.19 10.03
N PHE A 8 5.44 9.95 9.53
CA PHE A 8 4.27 9.27 9.00
C PHE A 8 4.34 7.75 9.21
N VAL A 9 3.20 7.09 9.07
CA VAL A 9 3.06 5.62 8.99
C VAL A 9 2.02 5.24 7.94
N ILE A 10 2.24 4.12 7.24
CA ILE A 10 1.24 3.46 6.39
C ILE A 10 0.90 2.14 7.07
N ILE A 11 -0.38 1.92 7.42
CA ILE A 11 -0.79 0.78 8.25
C ILE A 11 -1.68 -0.15 7.43
N ARG A 12 -1.41 -1.46 7.47
CA ARG A 12 -2.26 -2.45 6.80
C ARG A 12 -3.67 -2.40 7.38
N CYS A 13 -4.67 -2.15 6.55
CA CYS A 13 -6.07 -2.20 6.97
C CYS A 13 -6.69 -3.58 6.76
N GLY A 14 -6.25 -4.29 5.71
CA GLY A 14 -6.76 -5.61 5.40
C GLY A 14 -5.99 -6.26 4.26
N TYR A 15 -6.45 -7.46 3.92
CA TYR A 15 -5.90 -8.24 2.82
C TYR A 15 -6.97 -9.16 2.23
N ARG A 16 -6.76 -9.56 0.97
CA ARG A 16 -7.48 -10.70 0.38
C ARG A 16 -6.60 -11.94 0.47
N GLY A 17 -7.15 -13.04 0.99
CA GLY A 17 -6.40 -14.28 1.19
C GLY A 17 -5.96 -14.93 -0.13
N SER A 18 -4.68 -15.30 -0.23
CA SER A 18 -4.07 -15.80 -1.47
C SER A 18 -4.62 -17.12 -2.00
N SER A 19 -5.31 -17.91 -1.16
CA SER A 19 -5.88 -19.21 -1.55
C SER A 19 -7.40 -19.15 -1.72
N THR A 20 -8.13 -18.68 -0.70
CA THR A 20 -9.60 -18.65 -0.71
C THR A 20 -10.18 -17.38 -1.30
N GLY A 21 -9.40 -16.30 -1.41
CA GLY A 21 -9.87 -14.97 -1.82
C GLY A 21 -10.77 -14.28 -0.80
N VAL A 22 -10.82 -14.75 0.44
CA VAL A 22 -11.60 -14.13 1.51
C VAL A 22 -10.98 -12.80 1.91
N LEU A 23 -11.82 -11.78 2.10
CA LEU A 23 -11.42 -10.49 2.65
C LEU A 23 -11.25 -10.57 4.16
N VAL A 24 -10.11 -10.08 4.66
CA VAL A 24 -9.78 -10.13 6.09
C VAL A 24 -9.27 -8.76 6.55
N ALA A 25 -9.86 -8.26 7.65
CA ALA A 25 -9.39 -7.05 8.30
C ALA A 25 -8.15 -7.34 9.14
N ASP A 26 -7.17 -6.44 9.13
CA ASP A 26 -6.02 -6.56 10.02
C ASP A 26 -6.46 -6.24 11.46
N SER A 27 -6.32 -7.22 12.36
CA SER A 27 -6.77 -7.12 13.75
C SER A 27 -6.06 -6.04 14.57
N LYS A 28 -4.93 -5.52 14.08
CA LYS A 28 -4.16 -4.44 14.72
C LYS A 28 -4.40 -3.08 14.07
N PHE A 29 -5.14 -3.00 12.97
CA PHE A 29 -5.31 -1.75 12.23
C PHE A 29 -5.85 -0.62 13.12
N GLN A 30 -6.96 -0.84 13.81
CA GLN A 30 -7.63 0.19 14.61
C GLN A 30 -6.76 0.71 15.75
N SER A 31 -6.14 -0.19 16.52
CA SER A 31 -5.27 0.19 17.63
C SER A 31 -3.99 0.88 17.15
N ASN A 32 -3.42 0.45 16.03
CA ASN A 32 -2.24 1.07 15.44
C ASN A 32 -2.53 2.49 14.92
N VAL A 33 -3.68 2.70 14.25
CA VAL A 33 -4.09 4.03 13.78
C VAL A 33 -4.31 4.96 14.97
N ALA A 34 -5.02 4.50 16.01
CA ALA A 34 -5.25 5.29 17.21
C ALA A 34 -3.93 5.70 17.89
N GLY A 35 -3.00 4.75 18.05
CA GLY A 35 -1.68 5.02 18.62
C GLY A 35 -0.84 5.98 17.79
N ALA A 36 -0.83 5.82 16.46
CA ALA A 36 -0.09 6.69 15.56
C ALA A 36 -0.63 8.13 15.58
N ARG A 37 -1.96 8.30 15.62
CA ARG A 37 -2.60 9.61 15.75
C ARG A 37 -2.32 10.27 17.09
N ALA A 38 -2.41 9.52 18.19
CA ALA A 38 -2.09 10.02 19.52
C ALA A 38 -0.62 10.49 19.60
N ALA A 39 0.28 9.85 18.86
CA ALA A 39 1.66 10.30 18.71
C ALA A 39 1.83 11.52 17.77
N GLY A 40 0.78 11.97 17.07
CA GLY A 40 0.82 13.08 16.12
C GLY A 40 1.51 12.73 14.80
N LEU A 41 1.49 11.45 14.41
CA LEU A 41 2.01 11.00 13.12
C LEU A 41 0.96 11.16 12.02
N LYS A 42 1.40 11.44 10.79
CA LYS A 42 0.53 11.35 9.61
C LYS A 42 0.22 9.88 9.34
N VAL A 43 -1.05 9.55 9.10
CA VAL A 43 -1.50 8.15 8.96
C VAL A 43 -2.08 7.92 7.57
N GLY A 44 -1.48 6.99 6.84
CA GLY A 44 -2.01 6.36 5.63
C GLY A 44 -2.37 4.90 5.90
N ALA A 45 -2.92 4.24 4.88
CA ALA A 45 -3.30 2.83 4.96
C ALA A 45 -2.87 2.07 3.71
N TYR A 46 -2.76 0.75 3.81
CA TYR A 46 -2.64 -0.11 2.63
C TYR A 46 -3.50 -1.37 2.75
N PHE A 47 -3.91 -1.89 1.60
CA PHE A 47 -4.62 -3.15 1.45
C PHE A 47 -3.80 -4.12 0.59
N PHE A 48 -3.47 -5.30 1.12
CA PHE A 48 -2.74 -6.31 0.36
C PHE A 48 -3.70 -7.07 -0.58
N THR A 49 -3.52 -6.90 -1.88
CA THR A 49 -4.46 -7.43 -2.87
C THR A 49 -4.14 -8.86 -3.27
N GLN A 50 -5.20 -9.64 -3.47
CA GLN A 50 -5.17 -10.88 -4.24
C GLN A 50 -6.34 -10.90 -5.23
N ALA A 51 -6.87 -9.73 -5.58
CA ALA A 51 -7.95 -9.58 -6.54
C ALA A 51 -7.50 -10.07 -7.93
N VAL A 52 -8.37 -10.82 -8.59
CA VAL A 52 -8.12 -11.36 -9.95
C VAL A 52 -8.83 -10.58 -11.05
N ASN A 53 -9.64 -9.59 -10.69
CA ASN A 53 -10.38 -8.71 -11.60
C ASN A 53 -10.83 -7.42 -10.88
N GLU A 54 -11.40 -6.49 -11.63
CA GLU A 54 -11.85 -5.19 -11.14
C GLU A 54 -12.99 -5.28 -10.12
N VAL A 55 -13.86 -6.30 -10.20
CA VAL A 55 -14.94 -6.51 -9.23
C VAL A 55 -14.35 -6.79 -7.85
N GLU A 56 -13.41 -7.73 -7.76
CA GLU A 56 -12.72 -8.03 -6.52
C GLU A 56 -11.92 -6.83 -5.99
N ALA A 57 -11.35 -6.01 -6.88
CA ALA A 57 -10.66 -4.77 -6.50
C ALA A 57 -11.59 -3.73 -5.88
N VAL A 58 -12.82 -3.60 -6.41
CA VAL A 58 -13.86 -2.72 -5.84
C VAL A 58 -14.31 -3.22 -4.47
N GLU A 59 -14.42 -4.54 -4.25
CA GLU A 59 -14.72 -5.10 -2.94
C GLU A 59 -13.62 -4.79 -1.91
N GLU A 60 -12.35 -4.96 -2.29
CA GLU A 60 -11.19 -4.63 -1.45
C GLU A 60 -11.15 -3.14 -1.10
N ALA A 61 -11.42 -2.27 -2.08
CA ALA A 61 -11.48 -0.82 -1.85
C ALA A 61 -12.67 -0.44 -0.98
N SER A 62 -13.83 -1.08 -1.15
CA SER A 62 -15.03 -0.82 -0.35
C SER A 62 -14.82 -1.21 1.11
N MET A 63 -14.17 -2.35 1.36
CA MET A 63 -13.74 -2.74 2.71
C MET A 63 -12.74 -1.75 3.27
N THR A 64 -11.78 -1.30 2.46
CA THR A 64 -10.80 -0.29 2.89
C THR A 64 -11.50 1.00 3.32
N LEU A 65 -12.43 1.52 2.53
CA LEU A 65 -13.21 2.72 2.85
C LEU A 65 -14.03 2.57 4.13
N SER A 66 -14.65 1.39 4.36
CA SER A 66 -15.42 1.14 5.57
C SER A 66 -14.53 1.10 6.82
N LEU A 67 -13.34 0.49 6.70
CA LEU A 67 -12.38 0.40 7.79
C LEU A 67 -11.79 1.76 8.17
N ILE A 68 -11.45 2.62 7.19
CA ILE A 68 -10.78 3.90 7.48
C ILE A 68 -11.73 5.04 7.88
N LYS A 69 -13.05 4.85 7.71
CA LYS A 69 -14.07 5.89 7.93
C LYS A 69 -14.00 6.43 9.36
N GLY A 70 -13.91 7.75 9.50
CA GLY A 70 -13.91 8.43 10.80
C GLY A 70 -12.61 8.25 11.61
N MET A 71 -11.61 7.53 11.08
CA MET A 71 -10.33 7.36 11.75
C MET A 71 -9.34 8.50 11.48
N GLY A 72 -9.71 9.45 10.61
CA GLY A 72 -8.88 10.59 10.21
C GLY A 72 -7.60 10.19 9.48
N VAL A 73 -7.64 9.13 8.69
CA VAL A 73 -6.59 8.81 7.72
C VAL A 73 -6.46 9.98 6.75
N GLY A 74 -5.30 10.64 6.75
CA GLY A 74 -5.03 11.86 5.97
C GLY A 74 -3.83 11.75 5.03
N TYR A 75 -3.09 10.64 5.12
CA TYR A 75 -2.07 10.25 4.15
C TYR A 75 -2.67 9.27 3.12
N PRO A 76 -2.01 9.01 1.98
CA PRO A 76 -2.60 8.20 0.92
C PRO A 76 -2.95 6.77 1.36
N VAL A 77 -3.92 6.21 0.67
CA VAL A 77 -4.37 4.82 0.79
C VAL A 77 -3.85 4.05 -0.41
N PHE A 78 -3.08 2.99 -0.15
CA PHE A 78 -2.39 2.22 -1.17
C PHE A 78 -3.03 0.86 -1.41
N ILE A 79 -3.14 0.45 -2.67
CA ILE A 79 -3.19 -0.98 -3.01
C ILE A 79 -1.75 -1.51 -3.02
N ASP A 80 -1.51 -2.58 -2.28
CA ASP A 80 -0.24 -3.30 -2.26
C ASP A 80 -0.36 -4.51 -3.18
N THR A 81 0.37 -4.47 -4.30
CA THR A 81 0.42 -5.53 -5.30
C THR A 81 1.84 -6.08 -5.40
N GLU A 82 1.99 -7.33 -5.01
CA GLU A 82 3.27 -8.02 -4.98
C GLU A 82 3.09 -9.54 -5.13
N ARG A 83 4.20 -10.24 -5.33
CA ARG A 83 4.20 -11.70 -5.46
C ARG A 83 4.01 -12.31 -4.08
N THR A 84 3.10 -13.28 -3.95
CA THR A 84 2.94 -13.99 -2.68
C THR A 84 4.17 -14.84 -2.33
N SER A 85 4.37 -15.05 -1.03
CA SER A 85 5.40 -15.96 -0.52
C SER A 85 5.07 -17.40 -0.94
N GLY A 86 5.70 -17.87 -2.03
CA GLY A 86 5.47 -19.18 -2.63
C GLY A 86 5.10 -19.12 -4.12
N GLY A 87 4.68 -17.95 -4.61
CA GLY A 87 4.37 -17.75 -6.03
C GLY A 87 3.15 -18.52 -6.53
N ASN A 88 2.23 -18.88 -5.63
CA ASN A 88 1.03 -19.66 -5.87
C ASN A 88 -0.27 -18.93 -5.45
N GLY A 89 -0.17 -17.62 -5.22
CA GLY A 89 -1.31 -16.78 -4.93
C GLY A 89 -2.20 -16.58 -6.15
N ARG A 90 -3.50 -16.40 -5.90
CA ARG A 90 -4.50 -16.19 -6.96
C ARG A 90 -4.14 -15.06 -7.93
N ALA A 91 -3.48 -14.00 -7.46
CA ALA A 91 -3.08 -12.85 -8.28
C ALA A 91 -1.67 -12.95 -8.89
N ASP A 92 -0.87 -13.96 -8.53
CA ASP A 92 0.53 -14.06 -8.97
C ASP A 92 0.65 -14.26 -10.48
N GLY A 93 -0.30 -14.98 -11.08
CA GLY A 93 -0.35 -15.30 -12.51
C GLY A 93 -1.03 -14.27 -13.40
N LEU A 94 -1.49 -13.13 -12.85
CA LEU A 94 -2.14 -12.10 -13.67
C LEU A 94 -1.20 -11.50 -14.72
N SER A 95 -1.75 -11.24 -15.90
CA SER A 95 -1.07 -10.41 -16.90
C SER A 95 -0.87 -8.99 -16.37
N SER A 96 0.08 -8.26 -16.97
CA SER A 96 0.35 -6.88 -16.58
C SER A 96 -0.87 -5.98 -16.76
N GLU A 97 -1.66 -6.21 -17.80
CA GLU A 97 -2.89 -5.48 -18.11
C GLU A 97 -3.97 -5.75 -17.06
N ALA A 98 -4.23 -7.03 -16.73
CA ALA A 98 -5.21 -7.41 -15.73
C ALA A 98 -4.86 -6.86 -14.34
N ARG A 99 -3.59 -7.00 -13.94
CA ARG A 99 -3.10 -6.44 -12.66
C ARG A 99 -3.20 -4.91 -12.63
N THR A 100 -2.92 -4.25 -13.75
CA THR A 100 -3.08 -2.80 -13.88
C THR A 100 -4.54 -2.39 -13.76
N ALA A 101 -5.47 -3.13 -14.37
CA ALA A 101 -6.91 -2.87 -14.27
C ALA A 101 -7.42 -3.00 -12.83
N VAL A 102 -6.98 -4.04 -12.10
CA VAL A 102 -7.21 -4.20 -10.65
C VAL A 102 -6.74 -2.98 -9.87
N CYS A 103 -5.49 -2.53 -10.09
CA CYS A 103 -4.94 -1.38 -9.39
C CYS A 103 -5.74 -0.10 -9.65
N LYS A 104 -6.14 0.13 -10.90
CA LYS A 104 -6.96 1.29 -11.29
C LYS A 104 -8.34 1.25 -10.65
N ALA A 105 -9.02 0.10 -10.71
CA ALA A 105 -10.35 -0.06 -10.12
C ALA A 105 -10.34 0.24 -8.61
N PHE A 106 -9.37 -0.33 -7.88
CA PHE A 106 -9.19 -0.01 -6.46
C PHE A 106 -8.96 1.49 -6.24
N CYS A 107 -8.02 2.09 -6.97
CA CYS A 107 -7.67 3.49 -6.77
C CYS A 107 -8.82 4.46 -7.09
N GLU A 108 -9.61 4.20 -8.14
CA GLU A 108 -10.77 5.01 -8.47
C GLU A 108 -11.89 4.88 -7.43
N THR A 109 -12.10 3.69 -6.86
CA THR A 109 -13.03 3.53 -5.73
C THR A 109 -12.56 4.31 -4.50
N ILE A 110 -11.28 4.25 -4.14
CA ILE A 110 -10.71 5.04 -3.03
C ILE A 110 -10.88 6.56 -3.27
N ARG A 111 -10.61 7.03 -4.50
CA ARG A 111 -10.81 8.44 -4.88
C ARG A 111 -12.26 8.87 -4.78
N SER A 112 -13.18 8.03 -5.25
CA SER A 112 -14.62 8.26 -5.13
C SER A 112 -15.08 8.35 -3.68
N GLY A 113 -14.38 7.67 -2.77
CA GLY A 113 -14.56 7.79 -1.32
C GLY A 113 -13.92 9.04 -0.68
N GLY A 114 -13.29 9.93 -1.47
CA GLY A 114 -12.70 11.18 -1.01
C GLY A 114 -11.25 11.09 -0.52
N TYR A 115 -10.56 9.98 -0.77
CA TYR A 115 -9.18 9.76 -0.31
C TYR A 115 -8.16 9.86 -1.45
N THR A 116 -6.92 10.21 -1.12
CA THR A 116 -5.81 10.11 -2.07
C THR A 116 -5.42 8.64 -2.23
N ALA A 117 -5.52 8.12 -3.46
CA ALA A 117 -5.17 6.74 -3.78
C ALA A 117 -3.75 6.61 -4.35
N GLY A 118 -3.12 5.46 -4.08
CA GLY A 118 -1.83 5.11 -4.64
C GLY A 118 -1.63 3.60 -4.82
N ILE A 119 -0.54 3.25 -5.48
CA ILE A 119 -0.09 1.87 -5.68
C ILE A 119 1.25 1.70 -4.97
N TYR A 120 1.40 0.58 -4.27
CA TYR A 120 2.68 0.06 -3.85
C TYR A 120 3.05 -1.13 -4.73
N ALA A 121 4.29 -1.11 -5.22
CA ALA A 121 4.90 -2.26 -5.89
C ALA A 121 6.44 -2.14 -5.85
N SER A 122 7.13 -3.25 -6.06
CA SER A 122 8.58 -3.24 -6.27
C SER A 122 8.97 -2.60 -7.61
N LYS A 123 10.21 -2.14 -7.72
CA LYS A 123 10.78 -1.66 -9.00
C LYS A 123 10.58 -2.68 -10.13
N ASP A 124 10.82 -3.97 -9.84
CA ASP A 124 10.65 -5.06 -10.79
C ASP A 124 9.19 -5.16 -11.25
N TRP A 125 8.25 -5.10 -10.31
CA TRP A 125 6.83 -5.17 -10.61
C TRP A 125 6.33 -3.97 -11.42
N TYR A 126 6.80 -2.76 -11.11
CA TYR A 126 6.48 -1.59 -11.93
C TYR A 126 7.00 -1.70 -13.37
N ASN A 127 8.15 -2.35 -13.58
CA ASN A 127 8.74 -2.49 -14.91
C ASN A 127 8.13 -3.65 -15.71
N ASN A 128 7.79 -4.75 -15.04
CA ASN A 128 7.55 -6.04 -15.70
C ASN A 128 6.14 -6.59 -15.49
N ASN A 129 5.42 -6.13 -14.45
CA ASN A 129 4.13 -6.70 -14.04
C ASN A 129 2.99 -5.68 -14.04
N LEU A 130 3.27 -4.43 -14.41
CA LEU A 130 2.31 -3.33 -14.46
C LEU A 130 2.58 -2.48 -15.70
N THR A 131 1.53 -1.89 -16.25
CA THR A 131 1.63 -0.85 -17.29
C THR A 131 1.78 0.50 -16.59
N TYR A 132 2.98 0.79 -16.08
CA TYR A 132 3.28 1.98 -15.26
C TYR A 132 2.75 3.30 -15.84
N SER A 133 2.88 3.50 -17.16
CA SER A 133 2.42 4.73 -17.84
C SER A 133 0.94 5.03 -17.60
N SER A 134 0.11 4.01 -17.41
CA SER A 134 -1.32 4.13 -17.12
C SER A 134 -1.65 4.42 -15.66
N LEU A 135 -0.66 4.36 -14.77
CA LEU A 135 -0.79 4.56 -13.32
C LEU A 135 -0.27 5.92 -12.86
N SER A 136 0.29 6.72 -13.78
CA SER A 136 0.92 8.03 -13.49
C SER A 136 -0.01 9.06 -12.83
N GLY A 137 -1.34 8.86 -12.95
CA GLY A 137 -2.32 9.69 -12.28
C GLY A 137 -2.40 9.46 -10.76
N TYR A 138 -1.93 8.34 -10.23
CA TYR A 138 -2.02 7.97 -8.81
C TYR A 138 -0.71 8.26 -8.05
N LYS A 139 -0.73 8.11 -6.71
CA LYS A 139 0.51 8.13 -5.93
C LYS A 139 1.29 6.85 -6.14
N ILE A 140 2.60 6.97 -6.34
CA ILE A 140 3.48 5.83 -6.57
C ILE A 140 4.36 5.63 -5.34
N TRP A 141 4.15 4.51 -4.65
CA TRP A 141 5.01 4.03 -3.58
C TRP A 141 5.90 2.92 -4.15
N LEU A 142 7.18 3.24 -4.28
CA LEU A 142 8.20 2.37 -4.87
C LEU A 142 8.91 1.57 -3.81
N ALA A 143 8.95 0.24 -3.92
CA ALA A 143 9.89 -0.59 -3.19
C ALA A 143 11.16 -0.86 -4.00
N GLN A 144 12.30 -0.41 -3.47
CA GLN A 144 13.62 -0.71 -4.02
C GLN A 144 14.67 -0.61 -2.92
N TYR A 145 15.17 -1.75 -2.45
CA TYR A 145 16.17 -1.77 -1.39
C TYR A 145 17.57 -1.47 -1.95
N ALA A 146 17.94 -0.18 -1.94
CA ALA A 146 19.17 0.34 -2.49
C ALA A 146 19.60 1.62 -1.77
N SER A 147 20.83 2.09 -2.00
CA SER A 147 21.32 3.37 -1.46
C SER A 147 20.69 4.59 -2.14
N ALA A 148 20.22 4.44 -3.38
CA ALA A 148 19.47 5.44 -4.13
C ALA A 148 18.46 4.75 -5.07
N PRO A 149 17.29 5.36 -5.36
CA PRO A 149 16.36 4.84 -6.36
C PRO A 149 17.02 4.84 -7.74
N SER A 150 16.79 3.77 -8.50
CA SER A 150 17.16 3.71 -9.93
C SER A 150 15.97 3.33 -10.81
N PHE A 151 14.76 3.53 -10.30
CA PHE A 151 13.53 3.51 -11.08
C PHE A 151 13.43 4.81 -11.89
N SER A 152 13.16 4.70 -13.19
CA SER A 152 13.08 5.86 -14.09
C SER A 152 11.74 6.60 -14.00
N GLY A 153 10.70 5.92 -13.51
CA GLY A 153 9.39 6.52 -13.28
C GLY A 153 9.39 7.47 -12.09
N LYS A 154 8.50 8.46 -12.13
CA LYS A 154 8.13 9.25 -10.96
C LYS A 154 7.66 8.31 -9.84
N HIS A 155 8.13 8.57 -8.63
CA HIS A 155 7.64 7.99 -7.40
C HIS A 155 7.44 9.09 -6.35
N ASP A 156 6.40 8.97 -5.53
CA ASP A 156 6.06 9.94 -4.48
C ASP A 156 6.52 9.45 -3.09
N MET A 157 6.72 8.14 -2.95
CA MET A 157 7.28 7.50 -1.77
C MET A 157 8.25 6.39 -2.15
N TRP A 158 9.26 6.15 -1.33
CA TRP A 158 10.27 5.11 -1.55
C TRP A 158 10.53 4.29 -0.30
N GLN A 159 10.22 2.99 -0.36
CA GLN A 159 10.64 1.99 0.62
C GLN A 159 12.07 1.54 0.29
N TYR A 160 13.02 2.01 1.08
CA TYR A 160 14.46 1.81 0.83
C TYR A 160 15.05 0.64 1.62
N THR A 161 14.35 0.14 2.64
CA THR A 161 14.77 -1.06 3.40
C THR A 161 13.60 -1.68 4.15
N ALA A 162 13.62 -3.02 4.27
CA ALA A 162 12.78 -3.80 5.18
C ALA A 162 13.50 -4.19 6.48
N LYS A 163 14.72 -3.69 6.69
CA LYS A 163 15.62 -4.11 7.79
C LYS A 163 15.85 -3.00 8.83
N GLY A 164 15.00 -1.97 8.82
CA GLY A 164 15.05 -0.87 9.76
C GLY A 164 14.83 -1.31 11.20
N THR A 165 15.13 -0.41 12.13
CA THR A 165 14.88 -0.61 13.56
C THR A 165 14.39 0.70 14.14
N VAL A 166 13.23 0.65 14.79
CA VAL A 166 12.57 1.82 15.38
C VAL A 166 12.36 1.56 16.86
N PRO A 167 12.87 2.43 17.76
CA PRO A 167 12.60 2.33 19.19
C PRO A 167 11.10 2.18 19.50
N GLY A 168 10.77 1.11 20.23
CA GLY A 168 9.41 0.73 20.61
C GLY A 168 8.72 -0.26 19.66
N ILE A 169 9.39 -0.70 18.58
CA ILE A 169 8.90 -1.79 17.72
C ILE A 169 9.87 -2.96 17.80
N SER A 170 9.34 -4.13 18.17
CA SER A 170 10.09 -5.37 18.13
C SER A 170 10.19 -5.89 16.70
N GLY A 171 11.40 -6.25 16.27
CA GLY A 171 11.65 -6.82 14.94
C GLY A 171 12.13 -5.80 13.91
N LYS A 172 12.08 -6.20 12.64
CA LYS A 172 12.49 -5.36 11.51
C LYS A 172 11.32 -4.52 11.02
N VAL A 173 11.64 -3.31 10.57
CA VAL A 173 10.66 -2.30 10.16
C VAL A 173 10.97 -1.83 8.74
N ASP A 174 9.92 -1.74 7.93
CA ASP A 174 9.98 -1.13 6.61
C ASP A 174 10.16 0.38 6.74
N MET A 175 11.23 0.90 6.17
CA MET A 175 11.57 2.32 6.24
C MET A 175 11.35 2.99 4.89
N ASN A 176 10.77 4.18 4.97
CA ASN A 176 10.28 4.89 3.81
C ASN A 176 10.73 6.35 3.84
N LEU A 177 11.08 6.89 2.69
CA LEU A 177 11.14 8.33 2.45
C LEU A 177 9.86 8.75 1.73
N SER A 178 9.27 9.84 2.18
CA SER A 178 8.11 10.43 1.53
C SER A 178 8.49 11.77 0.92
N TYR A 179 8.14 11.95 -0.35
CA TYR A 179 8.31 13.20 -1.09
C TYR A 179 6.97 13.95 -1.23
N LEU A 180 5.95 13.53 -0.48
CA LEU A 180 4.64 14.15 -0.45
C LEU A 180 4.66 15.40 0.44
N GLY A 181 4.32 16.56 -0.12
CA GLY A 181 4.36 17.88 0.54
C GLY A 181 3.22 18.18 1.54
N TYR A 182 2.87 17.21 2.39
CA TYR A 182 1.93 17.42 3.50
C TYR A 182 2.60 18.10 4.70
#